data_AF-I4N3P4-F1
#
_entry.id   AF-I4N3P4-F1
#
_cell.length_a   1.000
_cell.length_b   1.000
_cell.length_c   1.000
_cell.angle_alpha   90.00
_cell.angle_beta   90.00
_cell.angle_gamma   90.00
#
_symmetry.space_group_name_H-M   'P 1'
#
loop_
_entity.id
_entity.type
_entity.pdbx_description
1 polymer ?
#
loop_
_entity_poly.entity_id
_entity_poly.type
_entity_poly.pdbx_seq_one_letter_code
_entity_poly.pdbx_strand_id
1 'polypeptide(L)'
;MSDVVVVDGPESFLAALDRIELLGDSLPVFHGWPKFDVKVDGDRYNGTLTPKLMSGLVEFQDQLLRTYAEIRYGSSSIGKLSAADKADLEIVLAITKGSTNGQGPLDGVLNKIISALPMNKMSGGNVTALLIVAVLCLAGYMVFSGWNQADLEKAKIASVERQSSTQAMLIGKLADALASKNLPPEAVAIKDRAAEGYRSIVAGAPDATSMDIQGEHFNADELEKIRTQEPLPKSRKERREDVYIDMVKRHPDYLSLTLRLPGSDYTFPGRVDLSKFDQAKVNRLFDSLRDSSPIRLFHYSSEQKGRILRTDVIAVDDVTVGQANTAP
;
A
#
# COMPACT_ATOMS: atom_id res chain seq x y z
N MET A 1 7.98 1.21 -33.13
CA MET A 1 8.60 0.56 -31.96
C MET A 1 8.71 1.64 -30.91
N SER A 2 7.85 1.61 -29.89
CA SER A 2 7.97 2.53 -28.76
C SER A 2 9.24 2.12 -28.02
N ASP A 3 10.23 3.01 -27.93
CA ASP A 3 11.45 2.73 -27.18
C ASP A 3 11.09 2.49 -25.71
N VAL A 4 11.38 1.29 -25.21
CA VAL A 4 11.19 0.95 -23.80
C VAL A 4 12.14 1.82 -22.99
N VAL A 5 11.60 2.68 -22.14
CA VAL A 5 12.42 3.51 -21.24
C VAL A 5 12.90 2.64 -20.10
N VAL A 6 14.21 2.35 -20.09
CA VAL A 6 14.86 1.60 -19.02
C VAL A 6 15.32 2.57 -17.93
N VAL A 7 15.01 2.24 -16.68
CA VAL A 7 15.39 2.97 -15.48
C VAL A 7 16.35 2.12 -14.66
N ASP A 8 17.63 2.46 -14.73
CA ASP A 8 18.72 1.80 -14.03
C ASP A 8 19.29 2.61 -12.85
N GLY A 9 18.75 3.81 -12.63
CA GLY A 9 19.20 4.69 -11.58
C GLY A 9 18.33 5.93 -11.40
N PRO A 10 18.70 6.78 -10.43
CA PRO A 10 17.92 7.96 -10.10
C PRO A 10 17.82 8.99 -11.25
N GLU A 11 18.89 9.15 -12.06
CA GLU A 11 18.92 10.08 -13.20
C GLU A 11 18.05 9.61 -14.36
N SER A 12 18.13 8.33 -14.73
CA SER A 12 17.28 7.73 -15.77
C SER A 12 15.80 7.71 -15.34
N PHE A 13 15.52 7.57 -14.04
CA PHE A 13 14.17 7.73 -13.51
C PHE A 13 13.64 9.16 -13.67
N LEU A 14 14.42 10.19 -13.32
CA LEU A 14 14.03 11.58 -13.53
C LEU A 14 13.74 11.87 -15.00
N ALA A 15 14.61 11.39 -15.91
CA ALA A 15 14.42 11.53 -17.34
C ALA A 15 13.17 10.81 -17.86
N ALA A 16 12.82 9.66 -17.26
CA ALA A 16 11.58 8.93 -17.57
C ALA A 16 10.34 9.73 -17.14
N LEU A 17 10.37 10.34 -15.95
CA LEU A 17 9.28 11.17 -15.45
C LEU A 17 9.02 12.40 -16.33
N ASP A 18 10.09 13.03 -16.85
CA ASP A 18 9.95 14.20 -17.75
C ASP A 18 9.30 13.87 -19.10
N ARG A 19 9.35 12.59 -19.49
CA ARG A 19 8.78 12.12 -20.75
C ARG A 19 7.44 11.41 -20.56
N ILE A 20 6.92 11.34 -19.34
CA ILE A 20 5.78 10.46 -19.05
C ILE A 20 4.50 10.80 -19.80
N GLU A 21 4.28 12.08 -20.12
CA GLU A 21 3.16 12.51 -20.97
C GLU A 21 3.34 12.10 -22.44
N LEU A 22 4.57 11.90 -22.89
CA LEU A 22 4.92 11.44 -24.23
C LEU A 22 4.94 9.91 -24.34
N LEU A 23 4.98 9.20 -23.21
CA LEU A 23 5.08 7.74 -23.16
C LEU A 23 3.74 7.03 -23.42
N GLY A 24 2.60 7.74 -23.36
CA GLY A 24 1.28 7.13 -23.56
C GLY A 24 1.04 5.96 -22.60
N ASP A 25 0.77 4.76 -23.14
CA ASP A 25 0.57 3.53 -22.36
C ASP A 25 1.87 2.82 -21.95
N SER A 26 3.05 3.31 -22.38
CA SER A 26 4.33 2.65 -22.08
C SER A 26 4.94 3.13 -20.77
N LEU A 27 4.97 2.27 -19.75
CA LEU A 27 5.59 2.59 -18.47
C LEU A 27 7.09 2.29 -18.49
N PRO A 28 7.90 3.04 -17.69
CA PRO A 28 9.32 2.73 -17.55
C PRO A 28 9.52 1.35 -16.92
N VAL A 29 10.58 0.66 -17.36
CA VAL A 29 11.00 -0.64 -16.83
C VAL A 29 12.27 -0.44 -16.00
N PHE A 30 12.22 -0.86 -14.76
CA PHE A 30 13.31 -0.75 -13.79
C PHE A 30 14.30 -1.89 -13.96
N HIS A 31 15.59 -1.62 -13.80
CA HIS A 31 16.65 -2.63 -13.90
C HIS A 31 17.79 -2.37 -12.90
N GLY A 32 17.97 -3.24 -11.93
CA GLY A 32 19.01 -3.13 -10.90
C GLY A 32 18.84 -1.98 -9.90
N TRP A 33 17.78 -1.18 -10.05
CA TRP A 33 17.44 -0.04 -9.20
C TRP A 33 15.92 0.14 -9.12
N PRO A 34 15.35 0.61 -7.99
CA PRO A 34 15.99 0.86 -6.70
C PRO A 34 16.41 -0.43 -6.00
N LYS A 35 17.17 -0.27 -4.92
CA LYS A 35 17.64 -1.37 -4.09
C LYS A 35 16.92 -1.35 -2.74
N PHE A 36 16.77 -2.51 -2.15
CA PHE A 36 16.53 -2.68 -0.73
C PHE A 36 17.88 -2.55 -0.02
N ASP A 37 17.96 -1.71 1.01
CA ASP A 37 19.16 -1.54 1.84
C ASP A 37 18.73 -1.20 3.27
N VAL A 38 18.91 -2.12 4.22
CA VAL A 38 18.67 -1.87 5.64
C VAL A 38 19.84 -2.40 6.42
N LYS A 39 20.47 -1.52 7.19
CA LYS A 39 21.57 -1.82 8.11
C LYS A 39 21.09 -1.65 9.54
N VAL A 40 21.28 -2.69 10.35
CA VAL A 40 20.98 -2.65 11.79
C VAL A 40 22.26 -2.72 12.60
N ASP A 41 22.46 -1.74 13.47
CA ASP A 41 23.59 -1.65 14.40
C ASP A 41 23.15 -1.91 15.84
N GLY A 42 23.96 -2.67 16.57
CA GLY A 42 23.79 -3.02 17.98
C GLY A 42 24.48 -4.33 18.29
N ASP A 43 24.73 -4.61 19.57
CA ASP A 43 25.59 -5.73 20.01
C ASP A 43 25.16 -7.09 19.41
N ARG A 44 23.85 -7.29 19.23
CA ARG A 44 23.23 -8.52 18.74
C ARG A 44 23.01 -8.59 17.22
N TYR A 45 23.46 -7.58 16.47
CA TYR A 45 23.20 -7.42 15.03
C TYR A 45 24.46 -7.48 14.15
N ASN A 46 25.62 -7.74 14.74
CA ASN A 46 26.93 -7.81 14.10
C ASN A 46 27.11 -9.06 13.21
N GLY A 47 26.39 -9.13 12.07
CA GLY A 47 26.38 -10.28 11.17
C GLY A 47 25.46 -11.42 11.63
N THR A 48 24.52 -11.11 12.53
CA THR A 48 23.56 -12.06 13.10
C THR A 48 22.14 -11.56 12.88
N LEU A 49 21.30 -12.43 12.31
CA LEU A 49 19.89 -12.13 12.06
C LEU A 49 19.02 -12.76 13.16
N THR A 50 18.46 -11.93 14.05
CA THR A 50 17.62 -12.43 15.14
C THR A 50 16.26 -12.90 14.62
N PRO A 51 15.55 -13.84 15.30
CA PRO A 51 14.22 -14.26 14.89
C PRO A 51 13.21 -13.12 14.78
N LYS A 52 13.29 -12.11 15.65
CA LYS A 52 12.41 -10.94 15.59
C LYS A 52 12.68 -10.09 14.35
N LEU A 53 13.95 -9.89 14.00
CA LEU A 53 14.32 -9.15 12.79
C LEU A 53 13.93 -9.93 11.53
N MET A 54 14.06 -11.26 11.52
CA MET A 54 13.52 -12.12 10.45
C MET A 54 12.02 -11.91 10.28
N SER A 55 11.24 -11.96 11.36
CA SER A 55 9.80 -11.72 11.29
C SER A 55 9.47 -10.33 10.74
N GLY A 56 10.25 -9.31 11.09
CA GLY A 56 10.10 -7.95 10.54
C GLY A 56 10.33 -7.90 9.03
N LEU A 57 11.35 -8.59 8.52
CA LEU A 57 11.63 -8.69 7.09
C LEU A 57 10.56 -9.49 6.34
N VAL A 58 10.05 -10.57 6.95
CA VAL A 58 8.92 -11.35 6.40
C VAL A 58 7.67 -10.50 6.33
N GLU A 59 7.37 -9.71 7.36
CA GLU A 59 6.22 -8.79 7.33
C GLU A 59 6.38 -7.70 6.26
N PHE A 60 7.60 -7.18 6.06
CA PHE A 60 7.87 -6.27 4.94
C PHE A 60 7.56 -6.92 3.59
N GLN A 61 8.03 -8.15 3.35
CA GLN A 61 7.68 -8.93 2.15
C GLN A 61 6.17 -9.12 2.01
N ASP A 62 5.46 -9.46 3.10
CA ASP A 62 4.00 -9.60 3.11
C ASP A 62 3.30 -8.30 2.72
N GLN A 63 3.79 -7.14 3.17
CA GLN A 63 3.23 -5.85 2.77
C GLN A 63 3.41 -5.58 1.27
N LEU A 64 4.53 -5.98 0.64
CA LEU A 64 4.70 -5.90 -0.82
C LEU A 64 3.68 -6.79 -1.55
N LEU A 65 3.52 -8.03 -1.09
CA LEU A 65 2.53 -8.97 -1.63
C LEU A 65 1.10 -8.41 -1.53
N ARG A 66 0.73 -7.86 -0.36
CA ARG A 66 -0.58 -7.24 -0.14
C ARG A 66 -0.80 -6.01 -1.02
N THR A 67 0.25 -5.24 -1.28
CA THR A 67 0.20 -4.05 -2.15
C THR A 67 -0.14 -4.46 -3.58
N TYR A 68 0.59 -5.43 -4.13
CA TYR A 68 0.28 -5.96 -5.46
C TYR A 68 -1.11 -6.61 -5.51
N ALA A 69 -1.50 -7.36 -4.48
CA ALA A 69 -2.83 -7.97 -4.42
C ALA A 69 -3.95 -6.92 -4.44
N GLU A 70 -3.77 -5.83 -3.69
CA GLU A 70 -4.72 -4.72 -3.62
C GLU A 70 -4.84 -4.00 -4.96
N ILE A 71 -3.72 -3.70 -5.62
CA ILE A 71 -3.70 -3.02 -6.92
C ILE A 71 -4.28 -3.93 -8.02
N ARG A 72 -3.83 -5.18 -8.10
CA ARG A 72 -4.17 -6.11 -9.20
C ARG A 72 -5.58 -6.69 -9.08
N TYR A 73 -5.99 -7.05 -7.87
CA TYR A 73 -7.22 -7.81 -7.60
C TYR A 73 -8.23 -7.06 -6.73
N GLY A 74 -7.97 -5.78 -6.41
CA GLY A 74 -8.84 -4.97 -5.56
C GLY A 74 -8.94 -5.47 -4.11
N SER A 75 -8.02 -6.33 -3.66
CA SER A 75 -8.09 -6.99 -2.35
C SER A 75 -6.70 -7.28 -1.80
N SER A 76 -6.45 -6.90 -0.54
CA SER A 76 -5.15 -7.12 0.14
C SER A 76 -4.90 -8.56 0.63
N SER A 77 -5.63 -9.55 0.08
CA SER A 77 -5.48 -10.95 0.44
C SER A 77 -4.35 -11.60 -0.36
N ILE A 78 -3.24 -11.95 0.32
CA ILE A 78 -2.11 -12.70 -0.28
C ILE A 78 -2.57 -14.05 -0.85
N GLY A 79 -3.67 -14.62 -0.34
CA GLY A 79 -4.25 -15.86 -0.84
C GLY A 79 -4.81 -15.77 -2.26
N LYS A 80 -5.00 -14.57 -2.81
CA LYS A 80 -5.39 -14.36 -4.21
C LYS A 80 -4.21 -14.41 -5.18
N LEU A 81 -2.98 -14.33 -4.68
CA LEU A 81 -1.78 -14.34 -5.52
C LEU A 81 -1.48 -15.75 -6.02
N SER A 82 -1.17 -15.86 -7.31
CA SER A 82 -0.66 -17.11 -7.88
C SER A 82 0.75 -17.41 -7.36
N ALA A 83 1.22 -18.65 -7.55
CA ALA A 83 2.61 -19.00 -7.23
C ALA A 83 3.60 -18.16 -8.04
N ALA A 84 3.28 -17.87 -9.30
CA ALA A 84 4.10 -17.02 -10.17
C ALA A 84 4.15 -15.57 -9.64
N ASP A 85 3.01 -15.00 -9.23
CA ASP A 85 3.00 -13.65 -8.65
C ASP A 85 3.86 -13.56 -7.39
N LYS A 86 3.82 -14.59 -6.53
CA LYS A 86 4.64 -14.63 -5.31
C LYS A 86 6.13 -14.72 -5.61
N ALA A 87 6.51 -15.54 -6.59
CA ALA A 87 7.90 -15.68 -7.02
C ALA A 87 8.45 -14.38 -7.63
N ASP A 88 7.66 -13.71 -8.49
CA ASP A 88 8.06 -12.44 -9.11
C ASP A 88 8.21 -11.29 -8.10
N LEU A 89 7.51 -11.37 -6.98
CA LEU A 89 7.52 -10.35 -5.91
C LEU A 89 8.48 -10.69 -4.77
N GLU A 90 9.16 -11.84 -4.80
CA GLU A 90 10.05 -12.28 -3.74
C GLU A 90 11.35 -11.47 -3.73
N ILE A 91 11.63 -10.79 -2.62
CA ILE A 91 12.92 -10.12 -2.43
C ILE A 91 13.94 -11.12 -1.85
N VAL A 92 15.09 -11.21 -2.48
CA VAL A 92 16.23 -11.99 -1.97
C VAL A 92 17.19 -11.04 -1.27
N LEU A 93 17.30 -11.19 0.05
CA LEU A 93 18.17 -10.36 0.88
C LEU A 93 19.50 -11.05 1.10
N ALA A 94 20.59 -10.45 0.62
CA ALA A 94 21.94 -10.83 0.99
C ALA A 94 22.29 -10.22 2.35
N ILE A 95 22.91 -10.99 3.25
CA ILE A 95 23.41 -10.52 4.55
C ILE A 95 24.94 -10.48 4.51
N THR A 96 25.53 -9.30 4.70
CA THR A 96 27.00 -9.12 4.70
C THR A 96 27.59 -8.99 6.12
N LYS A 97 28.88 -9.31 6.29
CA LYS A 97 29.55 -9.29 7.60
C LYS A 97 29.74 -7.84 8.12
N GLY A 98 29.41 -7.61 9.39
CA GLY A 98 29.68 -6.36 10.12
C GLY A 98 28.44 -5.58 10.58
N SER A 99 27.26 -5.91 10.02
CA SER A 99 25.94 -5.42 10.42
C SER A 99 24.89 -6.33 9.75
N THR A 100 23.65 -6.36 10.25
CA THR A 100 22.57 -7.01 9.48
C THR A 100 22.20 -6.07 8.35
N ASN A 101 23.01 -6.11 7.29
CA ASN A 101 22.83 -5.35 6.07
C ASN A 101 22.08 -6.21 5.07
N GLY A 102 20.76 -6.03 4.97
CA GLY A 102 19.92 -6.73 4.00
C GLY A 102 19.92 -5.94 2.69
N GLN A 103 20.47 -6.52 1.62
CA GLN A 103 20.48 -5.90 0.30
C GLN A 103 19.82 -6.78 -0.76
N GLY A 104 19.03 -6.17 -1.65
CA GLY A 104 18.39 -6.88 -2.76
C GLY A 104 17.85 -5.92 -3.82
N PRO A 105 17.73 -6.32 -5.08
CA PRO A 105 17.11 -5.47 -6.10
C PRO A 105 15.59 -5.39 -5.86
N LEU A 106 15.00 -4.19 -5.99
CA LEU A 106 13.55 -3.96 -5.91
C LEU A 106 12.91 -3.77 -7.29
N ASP A 107 13.71 -3.79 -8.35
CA ASP A 107 13.28 -3.59 -9.74
C ASP A 107 12.19 -4.60 -10.16
N GLY A 108 12.35 -5.89 -9.83
CA GLY A 108 11.34 -6.93 -10.11
C GLY A 108 10.00 -6.64 -9.44
N VAL A 109 10.02 -6.30 -8.15
CA VAL A 109 8.83 -5.93 -7.38
C VAL A 109 8.15 -4.71 -7.97
N LEU A 110 8.92 -3.66 -8.27
CA LEU A 110 8.40 -2.42 -8.84
C LEU A 110 7.80 -2.64 -10.22
N ASN A 111 8.52 -3.32 -11.11
CA ASN A 111 8.02 -3.67 -12.44
C ASN A 111 6.70 -4.43 -12.34
N LYS A 112 6.59 -5.38 -11.41
CA LYS A 112 5.38 -6.16 -11.20
C LYS A 112 4.22 -5.30 -10.69
N ILE A 113 4.45 -4.45 -9.68
CA ILE A 113 3.44 -3.51 -9.17
C ILE A 113 2.98 -2.55 -10.26
N ILE A 114 3.91 -1.98 -11.02
CA ILE A 114 3.66 -1.01 -12.08
C ILE A 114 2.85 -1.66 -13.22
N SER A 115 3.16 -2.91 -13.58
CA SER A 115 2.42 -3.65 -14.61
C SER A 115 0.95 -3.92 -14.27
N ALA A 116 0.59 -3.87 -12.97
CA ALA A 116 -0.78 -4.07 -12.51
C ALA A 116 -1.62 -2.79 -12.47
N LEU A 117 -1.04 -1.63 -12.79
CA LEU A 117 -1.70 -0.35 -12.67
C LEU A 117 -2.80 -0.14 -13.73
N PRO A 118 -3.96 0.42 -13.35
CA PRO A 118 -5.04 0.72 -14.27
C PRO A 118 -4.74 2.02 -15.04
N MET A 119 -3.77 1.97 -15.96
CA MET A 119 -3.28 3.14 -16.70
C MET A 119 -4.38 3.91 -17.44
N ASN A 120 -5.36 3.20 -17.98
CA ASN A 120 -6.52 3.76 -18.65
C ASN A 120 -7.46 4.59 -17.74
N LYS A 121 -7.27 4.55 -16.42
CA LYS A 121 -8.06 5.30 -15.42
C LYS A 121 -7.27 6.43 -14.76
N MET A 122 -6.00 6.65 -15.11
CA MET A 122 -5.12 7.61 -14.44
C MET A 122 -4.69 8.75 -15.38
N SER A 123 -4.77 10.00 -14.92
CA SER A 123 -4.14 11.13 -15.63
C SER A 123 -2.62 11.07 -15.51
N GLY A 124 -1.86 11.64 -16.46
CA GLY A 124 -0.39 11.68 -16.44
C GLY A 124 0.21 12.10 -15.09
N GLY A 125 -0.27 13.18 -14.49
CA GLY A 125 0.17 13.61 -13.15
C GLY A 125 -0.08 12.60 -12.01
N ASN A 126 -1.14 11.79 -12.10
CA ASN A 126 -1.40 10.72 -11.11
C ASN A 126 -0.39 9.57 -11.29
N VAL A 127 -0.03 9.25 -12.53
CA VAL A 127 1.01 8.24 -12.82
C VAL A 127 2.36 8.73 -12.32
N THR A 128 2.72 10.00 -12.58
CA THR A 128 3.93 10.63 -12.03
C THR A 128 3.99 10.54 -10.52
N ALA A 129 2.93 11.00 -9.82
CA ALA A 129 2.87 10.97 -8.37
C ALA A 129 3.00 9.53 -7.84
N LEU A 130 2.31 8.58 -8.47
CA LEU A 130 2.35 7.17 -8.08
C LEU A 130 3.75 6.56 -8.25
N LEU A 131 4.41 6.77 -9.40
CA LEU A 131 5.75 6.24 -9.64
C LEU A 131 6.76 6.82 -8.66
N ILE A 132 6.68 8.14 -8.40
CA ILE A 132 7.56 8.77 -7.40
C ILE A 132 7.27 8.18 -6.01
N VAL A 133 6.01 8.03 -5.60
CA VAL A 133 5.65 7.42 -4.31
C VAL A 133 6.16 5.99 -4.22
N ALA A 134 6.01 5.20 -5.29
CA ALA A 134 6.47 3.82 -5.31
C ALA A 134 7.98 3.74 -5.15
N VAL A 135 8.74 4.56 -5.88
CA VAL A 135 10.19 4.62 -5.76
C VAL A 135 10.61 5.12 -4.38
N LEU A 136 10.08 6.27 -3.92
CA LEU A 136 10.49 6.84 -2.64
C LEU A 136 10.13 5.92 -1.48
N CYS A 137 8.88 5.44 -1.41
CA CYS A 137 8.44 4.61 -0.29
C CYS A 137 9.05 3.21 -0.30
N LEU A 138 9.19 2.55 -1.45
CA LEU A 138 9.80 1.21 -1.49
C LEU A 138 11.32 1.28 -1.30
N ALA A 139 11.96 2.32 -1.82
CA ALA A 139 13.34 2.66 -1.46
C ALA A 139 13.44 3.35 -0.09
N GLY A 140 12.43 3.28 0.78
CA GLY A 140 12.44 3.76 2.19
C GLY A 140 12.55 5.28 2.41
N TYR A 141 12.88 6.02 1.35
CA TYR A 141 12.94 7.46 1.37
C TYR A 141 11.55 8.07 1.66
N MET A 142 11.41 8.84 2.74
CA MET A 142 10.14 9.48 3.14
C MET A 142 9.00 8.55 3.58
N VAL A 143 9.30 7.30 3.95
CA VAL A 143 8.24 6.37 4.36
C VAL A 143 7.50 6.83 5.63
N PHE A 144 8.18 7.58 6.52
CA PHE A 144 7.62 8.09 7.78
C PHE A 144 7.26 9.58 7.75
N SER A 145 7.52 10.30 6.66
CA SER A 145 7.19 11.72 6.57
C SER A 145 5.71 11.92 6.22
N GLY A 146 5.19 13.11 6.54
CA GLY A 146 3.94 13.57 5.97
C GLY A 146 4.11 13.91 4.48
N TRP A 147 2.98 13.98 3.77
CA TRP A 147 2.92 14.18 2.30
C TRP A 147 2.06 15.39 1.94
N ASN A 148 1.84 16.29 2.90
CA ASN A 148 1.26 17.60 2.60
C ASN A 148 2.37 18.55 2.12
N GLN A 149 1.98 19.69 1.54
CA GLN A 149 2.94 20.62 0.95
C GLN A 149 4.03 21.09 1.94
N ALA A 150 3.66 21.39 3.19
CA ALA A 150 4.62 21.81 4.20
C ALA A 150 5.63 20.71 4.57
N ASP A 151 5.19 19.45 4.62
CA ASP A 151 6.07 18.31 4.89
C ASP A 151 6.98 18.00 3.70
N LEU A 152 6.47 18.12 2.47
CA LEU A 152 7.27 17.97 1.25
C LEU A 152 8.34 19.07 1.14
N GLU A 153 7.99 20.32 1.45
CA GLU A 153 8.97 21.43 1.47
C GLU A 153 10.07 21.20 2.51
N LYS A 154 9.71 20.77 3.72
CA LYS A 154 10.69 20.40 4.76
C LYS A 154 11.60 19.26 4.31
N ALA A 155 11.02 18.20 3.73
CA ALA A 155 11.79 17.06 3.24
C ALA A 155 12.73 17.46 2.09
N LYS A 156 12.30 18.38 1.22
CA LYS A 156 13.14 18.94 0.15
C LYS A 156 14.33 19.70 0.72
N ILE A 157 14.11 20.60 1.68
CA ILE A 157 15.19 21.35 2.33
C ILE A 157 16.19 20.39 3.00
N ALA A 158 15.70 19.41 3.77
CA ALA A 158 16.55 18.41 4.40
C ALA A 158 17.38 17.60 3.39
N SER A 159 16.79 17.23 2.25
CA SER A 159 17.53 16.53 1.19
C SER A 159 18.62 17.39 0.53
N VAL A 160 18.39 18.70 0.39
CA VAL A 160 19.40 19.66 -0.10
C VAL A 160 20.53 19.82 0.91
N GLU A 161 20.22 19.95 2.20
CA GLU A 161 21.22 20.03 3.28
C GLU A 161 22.10 18.78 3.33
N ARG A 162 21.52 17.60 3.06
CA ARG A 162 22.23 16.33 2.94
C ARG A 162 22.97 16.14 1.61
N GLN A 163 22.95 17.13 0.71
CA GLN A 163 23.54 17.06 -0.63
C GLN A 163 22.96 15.95 -1.52
N SER A 164 21.75 15.48 -1.24
CA SER A 164 21.04 14.49 -2.04
C SER A 164 20.19 15.19 -3.11
N SER A 165 20.86 15.66 -4.18
CA SER A 165 20.23 16.48 -5.23
C SER A 165 19.08 15.77 -5.94
N THR A 166 19.25 14.47 -6.27
CA THR A 166 18.21 13.69 -6.95
C THR A 166 16.97 13.52 -6.10
N GLN A 167 17.16 13.27 -4.81
CA GLN A 167 16.11 13.15 -3.84
C GLN A 167 15.33 14.46 -3.69
N ALA A 168 16.03 15.59 -3.62
CA ALA A 168 15.41 16.92 -3.63
C ALA A 168 14.59 17.17 -4.91
N MET A 169 15.07 16.70 -6.06
CA MET A 169 14.35 16.79 -7.33
C MET A 169 13.10 15.92 -7.36
N LEU A 170 13.17 14.68 -6.87
CA LEU A 170 12.02 13.78 -6.79
C LEU A 170 10.93 14.33 -5.86
N ILE A 171 11.31 14.89 -4.71
CA ILE A 171 10.37 15.55 -3.80
C ILE A 171 9.74 16.79 -4.44
N GLY A 172 10.54 17.59 -5.17
CA GLY A 172 10.04 18.73 -5.92
C GLY A 172 8.99 18.33 -6.95
N LYS A 173 9.31 17.34 -7.80
CA LYS A 173 8.37 16.81 -8.81
C LYS A 173 7.12 16.22 -8.20
N LEU A 174 7.24 15.58 -7.04
CA LEU A 174 6.10 15.08 -6.28
C LEU A 174 5.21 16.22 -5.77
N ALA A 175 5.82 17.28 -5.21
CA ALA A 175 5.07 18.45 -4.77
C ALA A 175 4.33 19.11 -5.93
N ASP A 176 4.98 19.23 -7.09
CA ASP A 176 4.36 19.76 -8.32
C ASP A 176 3.20 18.86 -8.80
N ALA A 177 3.38 17.55 -8.79
CA ALA A 177 2.34 16.58 -9.16
C ALA A 177 1.14 16.60 -8.20
N LEU A 178 1.36 16.96 -6.93
CA LEU A 178 0.34 17.06 -5.88
C LEU A 178 -0.24 18.47 -5.70
N ALA A 179 0.30 19.49 -6.38
CA ALA A 179 -0.08 20.90 -6.21
C ALA A 179 -1.57 21.20 -6.49
N SER A 180 -2.30 20.27 -7.11
CA SER A 180 -3.74 20.40 -7.40
C SER A 180 -4.59 19.18 -7.03
N LYS A 181 -4.01 18.11 -6.46
CA LYS A 181 -4.69 16.82 -6.23
C LYS A 181 -4.13 16.09 -5.01
N ASN A 182 -5.01 15.36 -4.32
CA ASN A 182 -4.57 14.38 -3.31
C ASN A 182 -3.84 13.20 -3.99
N LEU A 183 -2.97 12.52 -3.25
CA LEU A 183 -2.34 11.28 -3.68
C LEU A 183 -3.38 10.29 -4.24
N PRO A 184 -3.14 9.68 -5.41
CA PRO A 184 -4.06 8.72 -5.96
C PRO A 184 -4.20 7.51 -5.02
N PRO A 185 -5.33 6.79 -5.07
CA PRO A 185 -5.62 5.75 -4.12
C PRO A 185 -4.52 4.69 -3.98
N GLU A 186 -3.96 4.27 -5.10
CA GLU A 186 -2.90 3.28 -5.22
C GLU A 186 -1.61 3.77 -4.57
N ALA A 187 -1.27 5.06 -4.72
CA ALA A 187 -0.08 5.64 -4.09
C ALA A 187 -0.21 5.68 -2.58
N VAL A 188 -1.40 5.99 -2.06
CA VAL A 188 -1.67 5.90 -0.61
C VAL A 188 -1.50 4.48 -0.11
N ALA A 189 -1.98 3.48 -0.86
CA ALA A 189 -1.81 2.08 -0.48
C ALA A 189 -0.33 1.70 -0.44
N ILE A 190 0.45 2.01 -1.49
CA ILE A 190 1.89 1.73 -1.52
C ILE A 190 2.61 2.38 -0.35
N LYS A 191 2.35 3.68 -0.10
CA LYS A 191 2.95 4.39 1.03
C LYS A 191 2.66 3.69 2.36
N ASP A 192 1.41 3.37 2.60
CA ASP A 192 0.97 2.86 3.91
C ASP A 192 1.52 1.47 4.18
N ARG A 193 1.56 0.63 3.14
CA ARG A 193 2.12 -0.72 3.16
C ARG A 193 3.63 -0.68 3.37
N ALA A 194 4.34 0.19 2.64
CA ALA A 194 5.77 0.39 2.82
C ALA A 194 6.08 0.87 4.25
N ALA A 195 5.34 1.86 4.75
CA ALA A 195 5.52 2.38 6.10
C ALA A 195 5.30 1.29 7.16
N GLU A 196 4.25 0.48 7.01
CA GLU A 196 4.01 -0.66 7.90
C GLU A 196 5.16 -1.67 7.84
N GLY A 197 5.60 -2.05 6.64
CA GLY A 197 6.70 -3.00 6.47
C GLY A 197 8.01 -2.51 7.13
N TYR A 198 8.39 -1.25 6.91
CA TYR A 198 9.57 -0.68 7.57
C TYR A 198 9.39 -0.55 9.09
N ARG A 199 8.18 -0.25 9.60
CA ARG A 199 7.92 -0.31 11.05
C ARG A 199 8.14 -1.70 11.60
N SER A 200 7.71 -2.75 10.89
CA SER A 200 7.90 -4.14 11.32
C SER A 200 9.37 -4.52 11.40
N ILE A 201 10.20 -4.02 10.47
CA ILE A 201 11.66 -4.18 10.54
C ILE A 201 12.22 -3.47 11.79
N VAL A 202 11.81 -2.21 12.01
CA VAL A 202 12.26 -1.42 13.17
C VAL A 202 11.83 -2.05 14.51
N ALA A 203 10.61 -2.62 14.57
CA ALA A 203 10.10 -3.35 15.72
C ALA A 203 10.78 -4.72 15.91
N GLY A 204 11.28 -5.31 14.82
CA GLY A 204 12.05 -6.55 14.82
C GLY A 204 13.43 -6.40 15.47
N ALA A 205 13.94 -5.17 15.60
CA ALA A 205 15.22 -4.87 16.22
C ALA A 205 15.10 -3.91 17.42
N PRO A 206 14.46 -4.30 18.54
CA PRO A 206 14.13 -3.39 19.65
C PRO A 206 15.35 -2.87 20.43
N ASP A 207 16.45 -3.61 20.40
CA ASP A 207 17.72 -3.32 21.07
C ASP A 207 18.78 -2.77 20.10
N ALA A 208 18.39 -2.35 18.91
CA ALA A 208 19.27 -1.65 17.98
C ALA A 208 19.61 -0.25 18.50
N THR A 209 20.88 0.13 18.41
CA THR A 209 21.39 1.47 18.77
C THR A 209 21.17 2.48 17.65
N SER A 210 21.18 2.01 16.41
CA SER A 210 20.86 2.77 15.20
C SER A 210 20.45 1.84 14.07
N MET A 211 19.75 2.39 13.09
CA MET A 211 19.47 1.71 11.82
C MET A 211 19.66 2.68 10.67
N ASP A 212 20.34 2.22 9.61
CA ASP A 212 20.32 2.90 8.33
C ASP A 212 19.26 2.23 7.47
N ILE A 213 18.21 2.95 7.12
CA ILE A 213 17.17 2.47 6.20
C ILE A 213 17.36 3.25 4.91
N GLN A 214 17.87 2.58 3.89
CA GLN A 214 17.96 3.10 2.52
C GLN A 214 18.76 4.39 2.39
N GLY A 215 19.88 4.46 3.13
CA GLY A 215 20.74 5.63 3.20
C GLY A 215 20.30 6.69 4.21
N GLU A 216 19.15 6.53 4.87
CA GLU A 216 18.69 7.42 5.96
C GLU A 216 19.06 6.81 7.32
N HIS A 217 19.83 7.55 8.10
CA HIS A 217 20.27 7.13 9.43
C HIS A 217 19.23 7.50 10.49
N PHE A 218 18.86 6.52 11.31
CA PHE A 218 17.96 6.69 12.46
C PHE A 218 18.68 6.32 13.75
N ASN A 219 18.69 7.24 14.71
CA ASN A 219 19.21 7.00 16.05
C ASN A 219 18.19 6.30 16.96
N ALA A 220 18.62 5.84 18.14
CA ALA A 220 17.77 5.14 19.09
C ALA A 220 16.46 5.89 19.45
N ASP A 221 16.50 7.21 19.65
CA ASP A 221 15.32 8.01 20.02
C ASP A 221 14.32 8.10 18.86
N GLU A 222 14.81 8.21 17.62
CA GLU A 222 13.98 8.21 16.41
C GLU A 222 13.37 6.84 16.16
N LEU A 223 14.12 5.77 16.40
CA LEU A 223 13.62 4.40 16.31
C LEU A 223 12.54 4.13 17.35
N GLU A 224 12.73 4.58 18.59
CA GLU A 224 11.69 4.48 19.62
C GLU A 224 10.43 5.24 19.23
N LYS A 225 10.56 6.45 18.64
CA LYS A 225 9.39 7.16 18.09
C LYS A 225 8.70 6.36 17.01
N ILE A 226 9.42 5.71 16.10
CA ILE A 226 8.82 4.88 15.04
C ILE A 226 8.11 3.65 15.62
N ARG A 227 8.70 3.00 16.65
CA ARG A 227 8.12 1.83 17.34
C ARG A 227 6.85 2.18 18.12
N THR A 228 6.87 3.33 18.79
CA THR A 228 5.79 3.80 19.67
C THR A 228 4.74 4.63 18.92
N GLN A 229 5.04 5.07 17.70
CA GLN A 229 4.07 5.71 16.82
C GLN A 229 2.96 4.71 16.55
N GLU A 230 1.82 4.89 17.23
CA GLU A 230 0.65 4.07 17.02
C GLU A 230 0.30 4.08 15.51
N PRO A 231 0.03 2.91 14.91
CA PRO A 231 -0.59 2.86 13.60
C PRO A 231 -1.79 3.80 13.64
N LEU A 232 -1.92 4.69 12.64
CA LEU A 232 -2.99 5.69 12.60
C LEU A 232 -4.29 5.07 13.12
N PRO A 233 -4.91 5.68 14.15
CA PRO A 233 -5.99 5.03 14.87
C PRO A 233 -7.03 4.58 13.85
N LYS A 234 -7.24 3.26 13.78
CA LYS A 234 -8.31 2.68 12.98
C LYS A 234 -9.60 3.26 13.53
N SER A 235 -10.17 4.23 12.84
CA SER A 235 -11.41 4.81 13.30
C SER A 235 -12.50 3.78 13.03
N ARG A 236 -13.09 3.26 14.10
CA ARG A 236 -14.28 2.44 13.98
C ARG A 236 -15.44 3.39 13.69
N LYS A 237 -15.98 3.33 12.46
CA LYS A 237 -17.15 4.12 12.10
C LYS A 237 -18.36 3.21 11.97
N GLU A 238 -19.48 3.73 12.42
CA GLU A 238 -20.78 3.14 12.19
C GLU A 238 -21.29 3.61 10.83
N ARG A 239 -21.73 2.70 9.97
CA ARG A 239 -22.19 3.01 8.61
C ARG A 239 -23.50 2.28 8.28
N ARG A 240 -24.35 2.98 7.50
CA ARG A 240 -25.64 2.50 6.98
C ARG A 240 -25.77 2.87 5.52
N GLU A 241 -25.22 2.04 4.65
CA GLU A 241 -25.14 2.34 3.22
C GLU A 241 -25.46 1.11 2.37
N ASP A 242 -25.82 1.38 1.12
CA ASP A 242 -26.02 0.35 0.12
C ASP A 242 -24.65 -0.14 -0.35
N VAL A 243 -24.49 -1.46 -0.44
CA VAL A 243 -23.27 -2.10 -0.94
C VAL A 243 -23.62 -3.19 -1.94
N TYR A 244 -22.71 -3.48 -2.86
CA TYR A 244 -22.74 -4.68 -3.68
C TYR A 244 -21.93 -5.78 -3.01
N ILE A 245 -22.43 -7.01 -3.08
CA ILE A 245 -21.70 -8.19 -2.64
C ILE A 245 -21.12 -8.86 -3.88
N ASP A 246 -19.80 -8.82 -4.04
CA ASP A 246 -19.11 -9.43 -5.18
C ASP A 246 -18.74 -10.90 -4.90
N MET A 247 -18.63 -11.29 -3.62
CA MET A 247 -18.31 -12.67 -3.22
C MET A 247 -18.83 -13.00 -1.82
N VAL A 248 -19.31 -14.23 -1.63
CA VAL A 248 -19.62 -14.80 -0.31
C VAL A 248 -18.90 -16.13 -0.14
N LYS A 249 -18.17 -16.28 0.97
CA LYS A 249 -17.57 -17.55 1.41
C LYS A 249 -18.15 -17.95 2.76
N ARG A 250 -18.71 -19.16 2.83
CA ARG A 250 -19.33 -19.70 4.05
C ARG A 250 -18.32 -20.48 4.89
N HIS A 251 -18.32 -20.20 6.18
CA HIS A 251 -17.65 -20.97 7.23
C HIS A 251 -18.70 -21.47 8.22
N PRO A 252 -18.35 -22.38 9.16
CA PRO A 252 -19.31 -22.90 10.15
C PRO A 252 -20.01 -21.79 10.95
N ASP A 253 -19.23 -20.81 11.43
CA ASP A 253 -19.74 -19.80 12.38
C ASP A 253 -19.92 -18.40 11.76
N TYR A 254 -19.47 -18.19 10.52
CA TYR A 254 -19.48 -16.86 9.91
C TYR A 254 -19.50 -16.92 8.38
N LEU A 255 -19.86 -15.79 7.75
CA LEU A 255 -19.64 -15.55 6.33
C LEU A 255 -18.52 -14.52 6.16
N SER A 256 -17.66 -14.76 5.17
CA SER A 256 -16.73 -13.75 4.66
C SER A 256 -17.29 -13.20 3.35
N LEU A 257 -17.46 -11.88 3.29
CA LEU A 257 -17.99 -11.15 2.15
C LEU A 257 -16.87 -10.35 1.48
N THR A 258 -16.96 -10.16 0.16
CA THR A 258 -16.25 -9.07 -0.55
C THR A 258 -17.29 -8.05 -0.95
N LEU A 259 -17.18 -6.84 -0.41
CA LEU A 259 -18.17 -5.76 -0.53
C LEU A 259 -17.63 -4.61 -1.35
N ARG A 260 -18.51 -3.86 -2.02
CA ARG A 260 -18.16 -2.69 -2.83
C ARG A 260 -19.23 -1.61 -2.73
N LEU A 261 -18.83 -0.33 -2.66
CA LEU A 261 -19.78 0.78 -2.64
C LEU A 261 -20.32 1.09 -4.06
N PRO A 262 -21.57 1.55 -4.20
CA PRO A 262 -22.10 2.04 -5.47
C PRO A 262 -21.22 3.14 -6.07
N GLY A 263 -20.90 3.02 -7.35
CA GLY A 263 -20.01 3.98 -8.05
C GLY A 263 -18.53 3.85 -7.71
N SER A 264 -18.13 2.88 -6.88
CA SER A 264 -16.74 2.55 -6.61
C SER A 264 -16.36 1.20 -7.22
N ASP A 265 -15.13 1.09 -7.71
CA ASP A 265 -14.50 -0.19 -8.09
C ASP A 265 -13.73 -0.82 -6.92
N TYR A 266 -13.59 -0.11 -5.80
CA TYR A 266 -12.83 -0.58 -4.63
C TYR A 266 -13.64 -1.60 -3.84
N THR A 267 -13.06 -2.78 -3.62
CA THR A 267 -13.67 -3.81 -2.77
C THR A 267 -13.00 -3.87 -1.40
N PHE A 268 -13.79 -4.19 -0.38
CA PHE A 268 -13.32 -4.39 0.98
C PHE A 268 -13.94 -5.63 1.63
N PRO A 269 -13.23 -6.31 2.53
CA PRO A 269 -13.73 -7.51 3.18
C PRO A 269 -14.79 -7.17 4.24
N GLY A 270 -15.88 -7.92 4.23
CA GLY A 270 -16.92 -7.93 5.26
C GLY A 270 -16.97 -9.26 6.02
N ARG A 271 -17.38 -9.22 7.29
CA ARG A 271 -17.64 -10.42 8.09
C ARG A 271 -19.05 -10.38 8.65
N VAL A 272 -19.77 -11.49 8.55
CA VAL A 272 -21.09 -11.70 9.16
C VAL A 272 -20.97 -12.84 10.15
N ASP A 273 -21.28 -12.60 11.41
CA ASP A 273 -21.35 -13.64 12.43
C ASP A 273 -22.71 -14.36 12.34
N LEU A 274 -22.72 -15.64 11.97
CA LEU A 274 -23.96 -16.38 11.74
C LEU A 274 -24.79 -16.56 13.01
N SER A 275 -24.18 -16.48 14.19
CA SER A 275 -24.90 -16.58 15.47
C SER A 275 -25.80 -15.36 15.74
N LYS A 276 -25.55 -14.24 15.05
CA LYS A 276 -26.23 -12.94 15.26
C LYS A 276 -27.26 -12.63 14.17
N PHE A 277 -27.40 -13.51 13.17
CA PHE A 277 -28.27 -13.29 12.03
C PHE A 277 -29.29 -14.42 11.91
N ASP A 278 -30.53 -14.05 11.63
CA ASP A 278 -31.56 -15.02 11.24
C ASP A 278 -31.29 -15.56 9.82
N GLN A 279 -31.85 -16.73 9.53
CA GLN A 279 -31.65 -17.40 8.24
C GLN A 279 -32.22 -16.59 7.06
N ALA A 280 -33.26 -15.78 7.30
CA ALA A 280 -33.87 -14.95 6.25
C ALA A 280 -32.92 -13.83 5.79
N LYS A 281 -32.28 -13.12 6.73
CA LYS A 281 -31.27 -12.10 6.43
C LYS A 281 -30.02 -12.70 5.80
N VAL A 282 -29.61 -13.88 6.26
CA VAL A 282 -28.50 -14.61 5.61
C VAL A 282 -28.85 -14.91 4.15
N ASN A 283 -30.06 -15.40 3.87
CA ASN A 283 -30.49 -15.69 2.50
C ASN A 283 -30.50 -14.43 1.63
N ARG A 284 -30.90 -13.27 2.18
CA ARG A 284 -30.86 -12.00 1.43
C ARG A 284 -29.46 -11.58 0.99
N LEU A 285 -28.42 -11.89 1.76
CA LEU A 285 -27.03 -11.66 1.33
C LEU A 285 -26.69 -12.51 0.09
N PHE A 286 -27.16 -13.76 0.05
CA PHE A 286 -26.97 -14.63 -1.11
C PHE A 286 -27.84 -14.21 -2.31
N ASP A 287 -29.08 -13.78 -2.07
CA ASP A 287 -29.96 -13.26 -3.12
C ASP A 287 -29.38 -11.98 -3.74
N SER A 288 -28.85 -11.05 -2.93
CA SER A 288 -28.16 -9.84 -3.41
C SER A 288 -26.94 -10.18 -4.28
N LEU A 289 -26.12 -11.17 -3.87
CA LEU A 289 -25.02 -11.67 -4.70
C LEU A 289 -25.53 -12.26 -6.01
N ARG A 290 -26.56 -13.13 -5.97
CA ARG A 290 -27.11 -13.79 -7.17
C ARG A 290 -27.67 -12.77 -8.16
N ASP A 291 -28.42 -11.82 -7.65
CA ASP A 291 -29.18 -10.86 -8.46
C ASP A 291 -28.34 -9.62 -8.79
N SER A 292 -27.08 -9.56 -8.31
CA SER A 292 -26.18 -8.41 -8.44
C SER A 292 -26.83 -7.09 -8.04
N SER A 293 -27.69 -7.13 -7.03
CA SER A 293 -28.47 -5.99 -6.56
C SER A 293 -27.85 -5.39 -5.31
N PRO A 294 -27.88 -4.04 -5.15
CA PRO A 294 -27.36 -3.40 -3.95
C PRO A 294 -28.20 -3.80 -2.74
N ILE A 295 -27.52 -4.06 -1.62
CA ILE A 295 -28.13 -4.40 -0.34
C ILE A 295 -27.69 -3.41 0.72
N ARG A 296 -28.65 -2.94 1.52
CA ARG A 296 -28.36 -2.00 2.59
C ARG A 296 -27.84 -2.72 3.82
N LEU A 297 -26.62 -2.39 4.23
CA LEU A 297 -26.00 -2.98 5.41
C LEU A 297 -25.85 -1.94 6.52
N PHE A 298 -26.07 -2.40 7.74
CA PHE A 298 -25.58 -1.75 8.95
C PHE A 298 -24.29 -2.43 9.37
N HIS A 299 -23.18 -1.70 9.40
CA HIS A 299 -21.87 -2.30 9.62
C HIS A 299 -20.91 -1.37 10.35
N TYR A 300 -19.99 -1.95 11.10
CA TYR A 300 -18.86 -1.23 11.69
C TYR A 300 -17.67 -1.33 10.76
N SER A 301 -17.27 -0.22 10.15
CA SER A 301 -16.08 -0.15 9.33
C SER A 301 -14.86 0.14 10.20
N SER A 302 -13.78 -0.60 9.98
CA SER A 302 -12.44 -0.17 10.38
C SER A 302 -11.91 0.69 9.25
N GLU A 303 -11.89 2.01 9.44
CA GLU A 303 -11.39 2.94 8.43
C GLU A 303 -9.98 3.43 8.73
N GLN A 304 -9.21 3.62 7.66
CA GLN A 304 -7.94 4.33 7.70
C GLN A 304 -7.86 5.19 6.43
N LYS A 305 -7.58 6.48 6.60
CA LYS A 305 -7.45 7.46 5.49
C LYS A 305 -8.64 7.49 4.51
N GLY A 306 -9.86 7.40 5.05
CA GLY A 306 -11.09 7.48 4.26
C GLY A 306 -11.43 6.21 3.46
N ARG A 307 -10.68 5.11 3.62
CA ARG A 307 -11.03 3.79 3.07
C ARG A 307 -11.47 2.82 4.15
N ILE A 308 -12.40 1.95 3.78
CA ILE A 308 -12.84 0.83 4.62
C ILE A 308 -11.85 -0.32 4.43
N LEU A 309 -11.05 -0.62 5.46
CA LEU A 309 -10.09 -1.74 5.41
C LEU A 309 -10.77 -3.09 5.59
N ARG A 310 -11.77 -3.13 6.46
CA ARG A 310 -12.63 -4.27 6.75
C ARG A 310 -13.89 -3.80 7.43
N THR A 311 -14.92 -4.63 7.41
CA THR A 311 -16.13 -4.35 8.16
C THR A 311 -16.74 -5.57 8.82
N ASP A 312 -17.35 -5.35 9.99
CA ASP A 312 -18.24 -6.31 10.63
C ASP A 312 -19.68 -5.89 10.33
N VAL A 313 -20.40 -6.74 9.60
CA VAL A 313 -21.81 -6.53 9.25
C VAL A 313 -22.66 -6.91 10.46
N ILE A 314 -23.48 -5.96 10.91
CA ILE A 314 -24.28 -6.06 12.13
C ILE A 314 -25.76 -6.33 11.80
N ALA A 315 -26.27 -5.75 10.71
CA ALA A 315 -27.59 -6.07 10.21
C ALA A 315 -27.70 -5.86 8.69
N VAL A 316 -28.70 -6.51 8.10
CA VAL A 316 -29.25 -6.17 6.78
C VAL A 316 -30.49 -5.31 7.05
N ASP A 317 -30.49 -4.07 6.57
CA ASP A 317 -31.62 -3.12 6.74
C ASP A 317 -32.65 -3.35 5.62
N ASP A 318 -33.95 -3.28 5.97
CA ASP A 318 -35.07 -3.60 5.05
C ASP A 318 -35.44 -2.47 4.08
N VAL A 319 -34.78 -1.30 4.14
CA VAL A 319 -35.16 -0.12 3.36
C VAL A 319 -34.44 -0.12 2.00
N THR A 320 -35.05 -0.77 1.01
CA THR A 320 -34.83 -0.43 -0.41
C THR A 320 -35.29 1.00 -0.64
N VAL A 321 -34.40 1.90 -1.04
CA VAL A 321 -34.84 3.21 -1.58
C VAL A 321 -35.63 2.91 -2.84
N GLY A 322 -36.95 3.14 -2.75
CA GLY A 322 -37.83 3.08 -3.90
C GLY A 322 -37.27 3.95 -5.02
N GLN A 323 -37.32 3.41 -6.23
CA GLN A 323 -37.14 4.17 -7.46
C GLN A 323 -37.83 5.52 -7.30
N ALA A 324 -37.07 6.60 -7.47
CA ALA A 324 -37.63 7.93 -7.53
C ALA A 324 -38.75 7.90 -8.59
N ASN A 325 -39.98 8.11 -8.15
CA ASN A 325 -41.14 8.31 -9.01
C ASN A 325 -40.80 9.45 -9.98
N THR A 326 -40.44 9.10 -11.20
CA THR A 326 -40.70 9.96 -12.36
C THR A 326 -42.21 9.99 -12.53
N ALA A 327 -42.84 11.08 -12.11
CA ALA A 327 -44.20 11.42 -12.50
C ALA A 327 -44.15 12.71 -13.33
N PRO A 328 -45.08 12.84 -14.29
CA PRO A 328 -44.86 13.42 -15.64
C PRO A 328 -44.71 14.94 -15.71
#